data_AF-U9TCC8-F1
#
_entry.id   AF-U9TCC8-F1
#
_cell.length_a   1.000
_cell.length_b   1.000
_cell.length_c   1.000
_cell.angle_alpha   90.00
_cell.angle_beta   90.00
_cell.angle_gamma   90.00
#
_symmetry.space_group_name_H-M   'P 1'
#
loop_
_entity.id
_entity.type
_entity.pdbx_description
1 polymer ?
#
loop_
_entity_poly.entity_id
_entity_poly.type
_entity_poly.pdbx_seq_one_letter_code
_entity_poly.pdbx_strand_id
1 'polypeptide(L)'
;MAAPTLLNHEQQGNEGNELPFINIPDISASVMDIALSIIYPRYFIMPTWENIDSLLSLASNYVINKIYVAGVTFLYHNFKKNPLDAFYLADKYKLSFLFEETSKLVLDHLPKYKEDPTFQKLPLEIQSALIARHMSYVHSLAELSVNHFLSTYHHTCNNPSFHNKQLNQEIESRVLSILDQPSNITPSKVWTIMLSHININVSDGTDCNSYFMSDHLTKKFNIMFGDFKYLEIDKDEENPKYYIYISRNK
;
A
#
# COMPACT_ATOMS: atom_id res chain seq x y z
N MET A 1 -24.48 -18.13 -82.21
CA MET A 1 -25.09 -17.54 -81.00
C MET A 1 -25.03 -18.57 -79.89
N ALA A 2 -24.44 -18.18 -78.75
CA ALA A 2 -24.43 -18.77 -77.40
C ALA A 2 -23.92 -20.21 -77.16
N ALA A 3 -22.81 -20.31 -76.40
CA ALA A 3 -22.42 -21.45 -75.57
C ALA A 3 -23.30 -21.53 -74.30
N PRO A 4 -23.39 -22.69 -73.63
CA PRO A 4 -22.62 -22.92 -72.39
C PRO A 4 -22.24 -24.42 -72.20
N THR A 5 -21.40 -24.91 -71.29
CA THR A 5 -20.35 -24.42 -70.40
C THR A 5 -19.59 -25.69 -69.98
N LEU A 6 -18.26 -25.63 -69.98
CA LEU A 6 -17.34 -26.67 -69.52
C LEU A 6 -17.53 -26.94 -68.01
N LEU A 7 -17.90 -28.17 -67.66
CA LEU A 7 -17.60 -28.75 -66.34
C LEU A 7 -16.21 -29.38 -66.44
N ASN A 8 -15.16 -28.57 -66.24
CA ASN A 8 -13.83 -29.09 -65.98
C ASN A 8 -13.51 -28.94 -64.50
N HIS A 9 -13.33 -30.10 -63.88
CA HIS A 9 -12.54 -30.30 -62.69
C HIS A 9 -11.19 -29.58 -62.81
N GLU A 10 -11.00 -28.54 -62.02
CA GLU A 10 -9.68 -28.16 -61.51
C GLU A 10 -9.84 -27.86 -60.01
N GLN A 11 -9.93 -28.93 -59.21
CA GLN A 11 -9.47 -28.87 -57.83
C GLN A 11 -7.94 -28.77 -57.87
N GLN A 12 -7.41 -27.56 -57.97
CA GLN A 12 -6.01 -27.27 -57.67
C GLN A 12 -5.90 -25.82 -57.20
N GLY A 13 -5.75 -25.66 -55.88
CA GLY A 13 -5.65 -24.38 -55.21
C GLY A 13 -5.03 -24.52 -53.81
N ASN A 14 -3.75 -24.90 -53.77
CA ASN A 14 -2.75 -24.41 -52.81
C ASN A 14 -2.97 -24.64 -51.28
N GLU A 15 -2.88 -25.89 -50.82
CA GLU A 15 -2.59 -26.21 -49.40
C GLU A 15 -1.06 -26.12 -49.13
N GLY A 16 -0.50 -24.91 -49.24
CA GLY A 16 0.95 -24.66 -49.12
C GLY A 16 1.32 -23.75 -47.96
N ASN A 17 1.80 -24.33 -46.85
CA ASN A 17 2.62 -23.68 -45.82
C ASN A 17 2.08 -22.40 -45.15
N GLU A 18 0.80 -22.35 -44.77
CA GLU A 18 0.40 -21.36 -43.77
C GLU A 18 0.89 -21.80 -42.38
N LEU A 19 1.86 -21.08 -41.84
CA LEU A 19 2.27 -21.25 -40.44
C LEU A 19 1.05 -21.07 -39.55
N PRO A 20 0.90 -21.87 -38.48
CA PRO A 20 -0.21 -21.70 -37.54
C PRO A 20 -0.16 -20.29 -36.96
N PHE A 21 -1.21 -19.51 -37.24
CA PHE A 21 -1.34 -18.14 -36.75
C PHE A 21 -2.19 -18.13 -35.49
N ILE A 22 -1.64 -17.58 -34.40
CA ILE A 22 -2.36 -17.37 -33.15
C ILE A 22 -2.54 -15.87 -32.96
N ASN A 23 -3.79 -15.42 -32.98
CA ASN A 23 -4.14 -14.05 -32.64
C ASN A 23 -4.30 -13.92 -31.12
N ILE A 24 -3.58 -12.98 -30.51
CA ILE A 24 -3.75 -12.62 -29.10
C ILE A 24 -4.36 -11.22 -29.07
N PRO A 25 -5.69 -11.11 -28.82
CA PRO A 25 -6.37 -9.81 -28.86
C PRO A 25 -5.88 -8.90 -27.72
N ASP A 26 -5.97 -7.58 -27.96
CA ASP A 26 -5.71 -6.52 -26.98
C ASP A 26 -4.27 -6.48 -26.40
N ILE A 27 -3.30 -7.07 -27.09
CA ILE A 27 -1.88 -7.01 -26.72
C ILE A 27 -1.06 -6.36 -27.83
N SER A 28 -0.31 -5.32 -27.47
CA SER A 28 0.59 -4.66 -28.40
C SER A 28 1.83 -5.52 -28.69
N ALA A 29 2.40 -5.35 -29.88
CA ALA A 29 3.66 -6.00 -30.25
C ALA A 29 4.77 -5.73 -29.23
N SER A 30 4.85 -4.50 -28.70
CA SER A 30 5.83 -4.13 -27.67
C SER A 30 5.69 -4.91 -26.37
N VAL A 31 4.46 -5.18 -25.90
CA VAL A 31 4.23 -6.00 -24.72
C VAL A 31 4.61 -7.45 -24.98
N MET A 32 4.31 -7.95 -26.19
CA MET A 32 4.68 -9.31 -26.58
C MET A 32 6.19 -9.49 -26.69
N ASP A 33 6.93 -8.51 -27.20
CA ASP A 33 8.40 -8.53 -27.24
C ASP A 33 9.00 -8.62 -25.84
N ILE A 34 8.47 -7.84 -24.90
CA ILE A 34 8.90 -7.89 -23.49
C ILE A 34 8.56 -9.24 -22.89
N ALA A 35 7.34 -9.74 -23.09
CA ALA A 35 6.91 -11.06 -22.64
C ALA A 35 7.83 -12.18 -23.14
N LEU A 36 8.13 -12.19 -24.44
CA LEU A 36 9.05 -13.15 -25.06
C LEU A 36 10.46 -13.02 -24.51
N SER A 37 10.94 -11.79 -24.26
CA SER A 37 12.25 -11.56 -23.64
C SER A 37 12.36 -12.11 -22.22
N ILE A 38 11.25 -12.12 -21.47
CA ILE A 38 11.16 -12.71 -20.13
C ILE A 38 11.11 -14.24 -20.21
N ILE A 39 10.37 -14.81 -21.16
CA ILE A 39 10.23 -16.27 -21.32
C ILE A 39 11.54 -16.89 -21.83
N TYR A 40 12.14 -16.27 -22.84
CA TYR A 40 13.35 -16.71 -23.55
C TYR A 40 14.45 -15.64 -23.43
N PRO A 41 15.12 -15.57 -22.26
CA PRO A 41 16.07 -14.51 -21.98
C PRO A 41 17.33 -14.63 -22.85
N ARG A 42 17.35 -13.87 -23.94
CA ARG A 42 18.59 -13.52 -24.69
C ARG A 42 19.08 -12.12 -24.31
N TYR A 43 18.15 -11.20 -24.09
CA TYR A 43 18.32 -9.90 -23.45
C TYR A 43 17.09 -9.67 -22.57
N PHE A 44 17.26 -9.42 -21.27
CA PHE A 44 16.14 -9.24 -20.35
C PHE A 44 15.61 -7.80 -20.43
N ILE A 45 14.39 -7.61 -20.92
CA ILE A 45 13.72 -6.30 -20.91
C ILE A 45 12.90 -6.19 -19.63
N MET A 46 13.18 -5.17 -18.83
CA MET A 46 12.54 -4.98 -17.53
C MET A 46 11.11 -4.41 -17.69
N PRO A 47 10.13 -4.89 -16.91
CA PRO A 47 8.80 -4.28 -16.86
C PRO A 47 8.87 -2.80 -16.46
N THR A 48 7.88 -2.02 -16.91
CA THR A 48 7.72 -0.59 -16.59
C THR A 48 6.27 -0.30 -16.20
N TRP A 49 6.01 0.88 -15.62
CA TRP A 49 4.65 1.29 -15.26
C TRP A 49 3.69 1.38 -16.46
N GLU A 50 4.21 1.61 -17.66
CA GLU A 50 3.41 1.70 -18.88
C GLU A 50 2.91 0.34 -19.38
N ASN A 51 3.66 -0.73 -19.13
CA ASN A 51 3.36 -2.07 -19.67
C ASN A 51 2.98 -3.10 -18.60
N ILE A 52 3.18 -2.81 -17.31
CA ILE A 52 3.01 -3.78 -16.23
C ILE A 52 1.58 -4.35 -16.15
N ASP A 53 0.56 -3.53 -16.38
CA ASP A 53 -0.83 -4.00 -16.37
C ASP A 53 -1.07 -5.00 -17.52
N SER A 54 -0.65 -4.66 -18.73
CA SER A 54 -0.78 -5.55 -19.89
C SER A 54 0.01 -6.84 -19.72
N LEU A 55 1.21 -6.79 -19.14
CA LEU A 55 2.02 -7.97 -18.84
C LEU A 55 1.37 -8.89 -17.81
N LEU A 56 0.84 -8.34 -16.71
CA LEU A 56 0.15 -9.12 -15.69
C LEU A 56 -1.17 -9.69 -16.20
N SER A 57 -1.89 -8.94 -17.04
CA SER A 57 -3.12 -9.41 -17.72
C SER A 57 -2.80 -10.59 -18.63
N LEU A 58 -1.80 -10.46 -19.50
CA LEU A 58 -1.30 -11.55 -20.36
C LEU A 58 -0.91 -12.77 -19.52
N ALA A 59 -0.11 -12.57 -18.48
CA ALA A 59 0.36 -13.65 -17.64
C ALA A 59 -0.79 -14.37 -16.91
N SER A 60 -1.83 -13.64 -16.51
CA SER A 60 -3.01 -14.19 -15.84
C SER A 60 -3.91 -14.94 -16.81
N ASN A 61 -4.17 -14.39 -17.99
CA ASN A 61 -5.05 -14.98 -19.01
C ASN A 61 -4.47 -16.26 -19.62
N TYR A 62 -3.15 -16.31 -19.81
CA TYR A 62 -2.44 -17.42 -20.44
C TYR A 62 -1.61 -18.25 -19.46
N VAL A 63 -1.71 -17.98 -18.16
CA VAL A 63 -1.03 -18.72 -17.07
C VAL A 63 0.50 -18.79 -17.27
N ILE A 64 1.10 -17.69 -17.72
CA ILE A 64 2.54 -17.61 -17.98
C ILE A 64 3.28 -17.16 -16.71
N ASN A 65 3.65 -18.13 -15.86
CA ASN A 65 4.22 -17.87 -14.54
C ASN A 65 5.49 -17.00 -14.57
N LYS A 66 6.38 -17.14 -15.56
CA LYS A 66 7.60 -16.33 -15.65
C LYS A 66 7.30 -14.82 -15.76
N ILE A 67 6.30 -14.46 -16.57
CA ILE A 67 5.88 -13.06 -16.74
C ILE A 67 5.20 -12.57 -15.48
N TYR A 68 4.33 -13.40 -14.88
CA TYR A 68 3.66 -13.07 -13.63
C TYR A 68 4.66 -12.75 -12.52
N VAL A 69 5.65 -13.62 -12.30
CA VAL A 69 6.71 -13.42 -11.31
C VAL A 69 7.52 -12.16 -11.61
N ALA A 70 7.90 -11.92 -12.86
CA ALA A 70 8.62 -10.69 -13.24
C ALA A 70 7.81 -9.43 -12.95
N GLY A 71 6.50 -9.44 -13.24
CA GLY A 71 5.60 -8.33 -12.96
C GLY A 71 5.41 -8.07 -11.47
N VAL A 72 5.14 -9.12 -10.69
CA VAL A 72 5.02 -9.01 -9.21
C VAL A 72 6.32 -8.51 -8.60
N THR A 73 7.47 -8.99 -9.10
CA THR A 73 8.80 -8.54 -8.67
C THR A 73 9.00 -7.06 -8.98
N PHE A 74 8.60 -6.59 -10.17
CA PHE A 74 8.66 -5.17 -10.51
C PHE A 74 7.83 -4.32 -9.54
N LEU A 75 6.59 -4.72 -9.25
CA LEU A 75 5.72 -4.02 -8.31
C LEU A 75 6.33 -4.00 -6.90
N TYR A 76 6.83 -5.13 -6.41
CA TYR A 76 7.49 -5.24 -5.11
C TYR A 76 8.66 -4.26 -4.93
N HIS A 77 9.47 -4.05 -5.97
CA HIS A 77 10.62 -3.15 -5.89
C HIS A 77 10.28 -1.68 -6.15
N ASN A 78 9.11 -1.37 -6.72
CA ASN A 78 8.79 -0.02 -7.19
C ASN A 78 7.52 0.58 -6.59
N PHE A 79 6.75 -0.14 -5.77
CA PHE A 79 5.46 0.34 -5.27
C PHE A 79 5.56 1.68 -4.52
N LYS A 80 6.67 1.95 -3.82
CA LYS A 80 6.92 3.24 -3.15
C LYS A 80 6.92 4.43 -4.12
N LYS A 81 7.29 4.23 -5.39
CA LYS A 81 7.36 5.29 -6.40
C LYS A 81 5.97 5.71 -6.88
N ASN A 82 5.09 4.73 -7.12
CA ASN A 82 3.71 4.94 -7.55
C ASN A 82 2.72 4.13 -6.68
N PRO A 83 2.45 4.56 -5.44
CA PRO A 83 1.67 3.77 -4.48
C PRO A 83 0.24 3.49 -4.93
N LEU A 84 -0.44 4.47 -5.53
CA LEU A 84 -1.83 4.32 -5.95
C LEU A 84 -1.98 3.36 -7.14
N ASP A 85 -1.12 3.45 -8.14
CA ASP A 85 -1.12 2.51 -9.26
C ASP A 85 -0.75 1.10 -8.80
N ALA A 86 0.24 0.98 -7.90
CA ALA A 86 0.59 -0.29 -7.28
C ALA A 86 -0.57 -0.88 -6.49
N PHE A 87 -1.31 -0.06 -5.74
CA PHE A 87 -2.50 -0.47 -4.99
C PHE A 87 -3.63 -0.95 -5.90
N TYR A 88 -3.90 -0.21 -6.98
CA TYR A 88 -4.88 -0.61 -8.01
C TYR A 88 -4.51 -1.96 -8.64
N LEU A 89 -3.25 -2.15 -9.04
CA LEU A 89 -2.79 -3.42 -9.63
C LEU A 89 -2.80 -4.56 -8.60
N ALA A 90 -2.44 -4.28 -7.34
CA ALA A 90 -2.52 -5.26 -6.27
C ALA A 90 -3.95 -5.71 -6.00
N ASP A 91 -4.92 -4.80 -6.10
CA ASP A 91 -6.34 -5.15 -6.01
C ASP A 91 -6.77 -6.02 -7.20
N LYS A 92 -6.47 -5.58 -8.42
CA LYS A 92 -6.84 -6.24 -9.69
C LYS A 92 -6.33 -7.68 -9.77
N TYR A 93 -5.05 -7.88 -9.45
CA TYR A 93 -4.38 -9.19 -9.52
C TYR A 93 -4.36 -9.96 -8.20
N LYS A 94 -5.13 -9.50 -7.21
CA LYS A 94 -5.31 -10.13 -5.90
C LYS A 94 -3.99 -10.38 -5.13
N LEU A 95 -3.06 -9.44 -5.20
CA LEU A 95 -1.75 -9.48 -4.52
C LEU A 95 -1.88 -9.00 -3.07
N SER A 96 -2.34 -9.87 -2.16
CA SER A 96 -2.68 -9.48 -0.77
C SER A 96 -1.55 -8.76 -0.01
N PHE A 97 -0.30 -9.21 -0.17
CA PHE A 97 0.85 -8.55 0.46
C PHE A 97 1.00 -7.10 -0.04
N LEU A 98 1.07 -6.92 -1.36
CA LEU A 98 1.22 -5.61 -1.97
C LEU A 98 0.02 -4.71 -1.68
N PHE A 99 -1.19 -5.27 -1.59
CA PHE A 99 -2.41 -4.53 -1.27
C PHE A 99 -2.29 -3.86 0.10
N GLU A 100 -1.87 -4.60 1.14
CA GLU A 100 -1.68 -4.03 2.48
C GLU A 100 -0.55 -2.98 2.47
N GLU A 101 0.61 -3.31 1.89
CA GLU A 101 1.78 -2.42 1.84
C GLU A 101 1.50 -1.09 1.12
N THR A 102 0.81 -1.14 0.00
CA THR A 102 0.48 0.07 -0.77
C THR A 102 -0.65 0.86 -0.13
N SER A 103 -1.58 0.20 0.57
CA SER A 103 -2.63 0.89 1.34
C SER A 103 -2.04 1.81 2.42
N LYS A 104 -0.93 1.41 3.05
CA LYS A 104 -0.21 2.21 4.06
C LYS A 104 0.21 3.56 3.50
N LEU A 105 0.81 3.54 2.31
CA LEU A 105 1.28 4.74 1.61
C LEU A 105 0.13 5.59 1.06
N VAL A 106 -0.91 4.94 0.51
CA VAL A 106 -2.09 5.64 -0.02
C VAL A 106 -2.85 6.34 1.10
N LEU A 107 -3.06 5.68 2.24
CA LEU A 107 -3.75 6.28 3.38
C LEU A 107 -2.97 7.43 4.02
N ASP A 108 -1.64 7.37 4.04
CA ASP A 108 -0.81 8.44 4.60
C ASP A 108 -0.98 9.78 3.86
N HIS A 109 -1.36 9.71 2.58
CA HIS A 109 -1.57 10.86 1.71
C HIS A 109 -2.93 10.79 0.97
N LEU A 110 -3.95 10.23 1.61
CA LEU A 110 -5.25 9.98 0.97
C LEU A 110 -5.89 11.24 0.35
N PRO A 111 -5.85 12.44 0.98
CA PRO A 111 -6.43 13.63 0.39
C PRO A 111 -5.87 13.95 -1.01
N LYS A 112 -4.56 13.74 -1.20
CA LYS A 112 -3.90 13.91 -2.51
C LYS A 112 -4.35 12.86 -3.50
N TYR A 113 -4.38 11.59 -3.10
CA TYR A 113 -4.73 10.49 -4.00
C TYR A 113 -6.22 10.47 -4.39
N LYS A 114 -7.11 11.04 -3.57
CA LYS A 114 -8.54 11.12 -3.90
C LYS A 114 -8.83 11.94 -5.16
N GLU A 115 -7.95 12.89 -5.49
CA GLU A 115 -8.05 13.72 -6.70
C GLU A 115 -7.48 13.02 -7.95
N ASP A 116 -6.76 11.92 -7.77
CA ASP A 116 -6.10 11.20 -8.86
C ASP A 116 -7.12 10.35 -9.66
N PRO A 117 -7.10 10.38 -11.01
CA PRO A 117 -7.98 9.57 -11.84
C PRO A 117 -7.88 8.05 -11.58
N THR A 118 -6.71 7.53 -11.18
CA THR A 118 -6.55 6.12 -10.83
C THR A 118 -7.38 5.75 -9.60
N PHE A 119 -7.62 6.68 -8.66
CA PHE A 119 -8.46 6.42 -7.49
C PHE A 119 -9.90 6.10 -7.89
N GLN A 120 -10.42 6.80 -8.92
CA GLN A 120 -11.77 6.56 -9.43
C GLN A 120 -11.92 5.19 -10.13
N LYS A 121 -10.80 4.58 -10.55
CA LYS A 121 -10.79 3.23 -11.15
C LYS A 121 -10.85 2.11 -10.11
N LEU A 122 -10.60 2.39 -8.83
CA LEU A 122 -10.73 1.41 -7.76
C LEU A 122 -12.19 0.98 -7.59
N PRO A 123 -12.48 -0.25 -7.18
CA PRO A 123 -13.84 -0.65 -6.81
C PRO A 123 -14.41 0.24 -5.70
N LEU A 124 -15.72 0.55 -5.75
CA LEU A 124 -16.39 1.43 -4.78
C LEU A 124 -16.22 0.96 -3.33
N GLU A 125 -16.20 -0.35 -3.10
CA GLU A 125 -15.96 -0.95 -1.78
C GLU A 125 -14.58 -0.58 -1.23
N ILE A 126 -13.55 -0.62 -2.09
CA ILE A 126 -12.17 -0.28 -1.71
C ILE A 126 -12.02 1.22 -1.47
N GLN A 127 -12.62 2.04 -2.33
CA GLN A 127 -12.66 3.50 -2.11
C GLN A 127 -13.32 3.82 -0.77
N SER A 128 -14.45 3.19 -0.47
CA SER A 128 -15.18 3.37 0.78
C SER A 128 -14.36 2.93 2.00
N ALA A 129 -13.64 1.81 1.90
CA ALA A 129 -12.76 1.33 2.97
C ALA A 129 -11.61 2.30 3.27
N LEU A 130 -10.96 2.85 2.23
CA LEU A 130 -9.90 3.85 2.39
C LEU A 130 -10.44 5.13 3.05
N ILE A 131 -11.57 5.63 2.55
CA ILE A 131 -12.21 6.83 3.09
C ILE A 131 -12.63 6.61 4.54
N ALA A 132 -13.30 5.50 4.86
CA ALA A 132 -13.75 5.20 6.21
C ALA A 132 -12.55 5.11 7.19
N ARG A 133 -11.47 4.43 6.80
CA ARG A 133 -10.27 4.31 7.63
C ARG A 133 -9.61 5.65 7.90
N HIS A 134 -9.53 6.51 6.88
CA HIS A 134 -8.96 7.86 7.03
C HIS A 134 -9.89 8.81 7.78
N MET A 135 -11.21 8.72 7.61
CA MET A 135 -12.17 9.53 8.37
C MET A 135 -12.15 9.16 9.85
N SER A 136 -12.00 7.88 10.19
CA SER A 136 -11.74 7.45 11.56
C SER A 136 -10.50 8.13 12.13
N TYR A 137 -9.39 8.15 11.38
CA TYR A 137 -8.19 8.89 11.78
C TYR A 137 -8.45 10.39 12.02
N VAL A 138 -9.14 11.06 11.09
CA VAL A 138 -9.46 12.49 11.22
C VAL A 138 -10.33 12.77 12.45
N HIS A 139 -11.29 11.89 12.72
CA HIS A 139 -12.14 12.01 13.91
C HIS A 139 -11.32 11.85 15.20
N SER A 140 -10.47 10.82 15.27
CA SER A 140 -9.56 10.61 16.40
C SER A 140 -8.62 11.80 16.63
N LEU A 141 -8.16 12.44 15.55
CA LEU A 141 -7.34 13.64 15.61
C LEU A 141 -8.13 14.83 16.19
N ALA A 142 -9.40 14.98 15.82
CA ALA A 142 -10.27 16.04 16.34
C ALA A 142 -10.59 15.87 17.84
N GLU A 143 -10.58 14.63 18.35
CA GLU A 143 -10.80 14.28 19.76
C GLU A 143 -9.50 14.20 20.57
N LEU A 144 -8.35 14.47 19.94
CA LEU A 144 -7.04 14.34 20.56
C LEU A 144 -6.94 15.23 21.81
N SER A 145 -6.71 14.61 22.96
CA SER A 145 -6.57 15.31 24.23
C SER A 145 -5.56 14.63 25.14
N VAL A 146 -4.88 15.43 25.96
CA VAL A 146 -3.90 14.94 26.95
C VAL A 146 -4.55 13.98 27.94
N ASN A 147 -5.79 14.28 28.36
CA ASN A 147 -6.54 13.48 29.33
C ASN A 147 -6.78 12.03 28.87
N HIS A 148 -6.91 11.80 27.56
CA HIS A 148 -7.09 10.45 27.01
C HIS A 148 -5.92 9.52 27.37
N PHE A 149 -4.70 10.05 27.36
CA PHE A 149 -3.48 9.27 27.59
C PHE A 149 -3.11 9.11 29.07
N LEU A 150 -3.58 10.00 29.96
CA LEU A 150 -3.15 10.03 31.37
C LEU A 150 -4.22 9.59 32.37
N SER A 151 -5.51 9.74 32.05
CA SER A 151 -6.62 9.61 33.02
C SER A 151 -6.72 8.28 33.77
N THR A 152 -6.16 7.20 33.21
CA THR A 152 -6.21 5.85 33.80
C THR A 152 -4.83 5.29 34.09
N TYR A 153 -3.79 6.13 34.11
CA TYR A 153 -2.45 5.65 34.37
C TYR A 153 -2.21 5.41 35.87
N HIS A 154 -1.71 4.24 36.21
CA HIS A 154 -1.38 3.87 37.58
C HIS A 154 0.12 3.84 37.78
N HIS A 155 0.60 4.75 38.63
CA HIS A 155 2.02 4.85 38.97
C HIS A 155 2.44 3.78 39.99
N THR A 156 3.64 3.24 39.79
CA THR A 156 4.31 2.32 40.72
C THR A 156 5.60 2.91 41.31
N CYS A 157 5.94 4.16 40.96
CA CYS A 157 7.14 4.85 41.44
C CYS A 157 6.96 5.51 42.82
N ASN A 158 8.06 5.89 43.45
CA ASN A 158 8.07 6.48 44.80
C ASN A 158 7.48 7.90 44.85
N ASN A 159 7.56 8.64 43.74
CA ASN A 159 6.96 9.97 43.62
C ASN A 159 5.96 10.08 42.44
N PRO A 160 4.74 9.53 42.57
CA PRO A 160 3.72 9.57 41.54
C PRO A 160 3.34 10.99 41.11
N SER A 161 3.26 11.92 42.06
CA SER A 161 2.85 13.30 41.75
C SER A 161 3.87 14.02 40.87
N PHE A 162 5.17 13.84 41.13
CA PHE A 162 6.22 14.44 40.31
C PHE A 162 6.27 13.80 38.93
N HIS A 163 6.24 12.46 38.87
CA HIS A 163 6.26 11.74 37.61
C HIS A 163 5.05 12.09 36.73
N ASN A 164 3.83 12.14 37.30
CA ASN A 164 2.64 12.54 36.55
C ASN A 164 2.75 13.96 35.96
N LYS A 165 3.38 14.89 36.70
CA LYS A 165 3.64 16.25 36.18
C LYS A 165 4.57 16.22 34.97
N GLN A 166 5.63 15.39 35.00
CA GLN A 166 6.55 15.24 33.87
C GLN A 166 5.85 14.61 32.65
N LEU A 167 5.06 13.55 32.87
CA LEU A 167 4.27 12.93 31.79
C LEU A 167 3.26 13.90 31.19
N ASN A 168 2.59 14.69 32.02
CA ASN A 168 1.63 15.70 31.55
C ASN A 168 2.30 16.73 30.65
N GLN A 169 3.45 17.27 31.06
CA GLN A 169 4.21 18.23 30.24
C GLN A 169 4.65 17.63 28.90
N GLU A 170 5.14 16.40 28.91
CA GLU A 170 5.59 15.71 27.69
C GLU A 170 4.42 15.43 26.73
N ILE A 171 3.32 14.86 27.23
CA ILE A 171 2.15 14.54 26.38
C ILE A 171 1.48 15.82 25.90
N GLU A 172 1.37 16.85 26.73
CA GLU A 172 0.87 18.16 26.33
C GLU A 172 1.72 18.75 25.19
N SER A 173 3.05 18.69 25.30
CA SER A 173 3.95 19.15 24.24
C SER A 173 3.75 18.39 22.93
N ARG A 174 3.59 17.06 22.97
CA ARG A 174 3.32 16.24 21.79
C ARG A 174 1.98 16.55 21.15
N VAL A 175 0.92 16.66 21.96
CA VAL A 175 -0.43 17.00 21.47
C VAL A 175 -0.44 18.37 20.82
N LEU A 176 0.15 19.38 21.47
CA LEU A 176 0.27 20.72 20.88
C LEU A 176 1.07 20.69 19.57
N SER A 177 2.18 19.95 19.53
CA SER A 177 2.97 19.79 18.29
C SER A 177 2.19 19.14 17.15
N ILE A 178 1.13 18.38 17.43
CA ILE A 178 0.24 17.80 16.42
C ILE A 178 -0.84 18.80 16.01
N LEU A 179 -1.46 19.48 16.98
CA LEU A 179 -2.54 20.44 16.73
C LEU A 179 -2.06 21.72 16.03
N ASP A 180 -0.81 22.10 16.23
CA ASP A 180 -0.17 23.25 15.55
C ASP A 180 0.21 22.94 14.09
N GLN A 181 0.10 21.68 13.65
CA GLN A 181 0.37 21.31 12.26
C GLN A 181 -0.76 21.76 11.33
N PRO A 182 -0.48 21.89 10.01
CA PRO A 182 -1.53 22.12 9.04
C PRO A 182 -2.59 21.01 9.11
N SER A 183 -3.81 21.31 8.67
CA SER A 183 -4.98 20.42 8.71
C SER A 183 -4.84 19.09 7.95
N ASN A 184 -3.68 18.82 7.35
CA ASN A 184 -3.34 17.61 6.61
C ASN A 184 -2.15 16.83 7.21
N ILE A 185 -1.88 16.95 8.52
CA ILE A 185 -0.87 16.10 9.17
C ILE A 185 -1.15 14.63 8.86
N THR A 186 -0.10 13.90 8.45
CA THR A 186 -0.24 12.51 8.01
C THR A 186 -0.36 11.58 9.22
N PRO A 187 -1.13 10.48 9.12
CA PRO A 187 -1.26 9.49 10.19
C PRO A 187 0.08 9.02 10.74
N SER A 188 1.03 8.74 9.85
CA SER A 188 2.38 8.33 10.25
C SER A 188 3.14 9.39 11.03
N LYS A 189 2.96 10.68 10.73
CA LYS A 189 3.61 11.77 11.45
C LYS A 189 3.02 11.91 12.86
N VAL A 190 1.71 11.74 13.01
CA VAL A 190 1.04 11.66 14.33
C VAL A 190 1.62 10.51 15.15
N TRP A 191 1.75 9.32 14.55
CA TRP A 191 2.38 8.17 15.21
C TRP A 191 3.81 8.49 15.67
N THR A 192 4.63 9.08 14.78
CA THR A 192 6.00 9.47 15.13
C THR A 192 6.03 10.47 16.28
N ILE A 193 5.21 11.52 16.26
CA ILE A 193 5.20 12.51 17.35
C ILE A 193 4.75 11.88 18.67
N MET A 194 3.71 11.04 18.64
CA MET A 194 3.15 10.45 19.85
C MET A 194 3.98 9.32 20.43
N LEU A 195 4.62 8.48 19.61
CA LEU A 195 5.22 7.21 20.04
C LEU A 195 6.72 7.11 19.76
N SER A 196 7.35 8.08 19.08
CA SER A 196 8.81 8.07 18.98
C SER A 196 9.45 8.13 20.36
N HIS A 197 10.57 7.41 20.49
CA HIS A 197 11.30 7.20 21.73
C HIS A 197 12.00 8.50 22.15
N ILE A 198 11.27 9.41 22.79
CA ILE A 198 11.90 10.45 23.58
C ILE A 198 12.16 9.83 24.95
N ASN A 199 13.46 9.70 25.28
CA ASN A 199 13.90 9.40 26.64
C ASN A 199 13.38 10.50 27.57
N ILE A 200 12.25 10.26 28.22
CA ILE A 200 11.85 11.09 29.35
C ILE A 200 12.91 10.81 30.42
N ASN A 201 13.82 11.76 30.62
CA ASN A 201 14.85 11.69 31.65
C ASN A 201 14.16 11.78 33.02
N VAL A 202 13.71 10.63 33.52
CA VAL A 202 13.18 10.47 34.87
C VAL A 202 14.32 10.06 35.80
N SER A 203 14.55 10.86 36.84
CA SER A 203 15.55 10.57 37.88
C SER A 203 15.08 9.52 38.89
N ASP A 204 13.77 9.25 38.95
CA ASP A 204 13.10 8.22 39.75
C ASP A 204 11.95 7.64 38.94
N GLY A 205 11.69 6.33 39.06
CA GLY A 205 10.58 5.67 38.35
C GLY A 205 10.87 5.31 36.89
N THR A 206 12.11 4.99 36.53
CA THR A 206 12.48 4.51 35.18
C THR A 206 11.57 3.39 34.70
N ASP A 207 11.32 2.37 35.53
CA ASP A 207 10.42 1.26 35.19
C ASP A 207 8.97 1.73 34.97
N CYS A 208 8.53 2.69 35.77
CA CYS A 208 7.21 3.30 35.64
C CYS A 208 7.12 4.10 34.33
N ASN A 209 8.16 4.84 33.97
CA ASN A 209 8.19 5.56 32.70
C ASN A 209 8.26 4.61 31.50
N SER A 210 9.10 3.58 31.57
CA SER A 210 9.21 2.54 30.55
C SER A 210 7.85 1.86 30.33
N TYR A 211 7.15 1.47 31.40
CA TYR A 211 5.81 0.88 31.30
C TYR A 211 4.79 1.86 30.70
N PHE A 212 4.83 3.13 31.09
CA PHE A 212 3.96 4.14 30.48
C PHE A 212 4.19 4.21 28.97
N MET A 213 5.45 4.36 28.55
CA MET A 213 5.82 4.55 27.14
C MET A 213 5.55 3.31 26.30
N SER A 214 5.95 2.12 26.76
CA SER A 214 5.89 0.90 25.95
C SER A 214 4.50 0.27 25.91
N ASP A 215 3.72 0.39 26.99
CA ASP A 215 2.46 -0.33 27.16
C ASP A 215 1.26 0.62 27.27
N HIS A 216 1.24 1.53 28.25
CA HIS A 216 0.07 2.37 28.50
C HIS A 216 -0.24 3.31 27.33
N LEU A 217 0.76 4.08 26.91
CA LEU A 217 0.65 5.07 25.86
C LEU A 217 0.32 4.40 24.53
N THR A 218 1.02 3.33 24.16
CA THR A 218 0.75 2.55 22.95
C THR A 218 -0.67 1.99 22.94
N LYS A 219 -1.16 1.43 24.06
CA LYS A 219 -2.55 0.95 24.16
C LYS A 219 -3.56 2.07 23.99
N LYS A 220 -3.38 3.19 24.68
CA LYS A 220 -4.29 4.36 24.57
C LYS A 220 -4.28 4.96 23.17
N PHE A 221 -3.11 5.02 22.54
CA PHE A 221 -2.95 5.46 21.18
C PHE A 221 -3.69 4.54 20.20
N ASN A 222 -3.50 3.22 20.29
CA ASN A 222 -4.19 2.26 19.43
C ASN A 222 -5.71 2.24 19.64
N ILE A 223 -6.20 2.43 20.87
CA ILE A 223 -7.64 2.58 21.14
C ILE A 223 -8.22 3.78 20.40
N MET A 224 -7.47 4.89 20.33
CA MET A 224 -7.92 6.12 19.69
C MET A 224 -7.79 6.07 18.17
N PHE A 225 -6.62 5.69 17.64
CA PHE A 225 -6.31 5.81 16.21
C PHE A 225 -6.41 4.49 15.43
N GLY A 226 -6.65 3.37 16.11
CA GLY A 226 -6.58 2.02 15.56
C GLY A 226 -5.14 1.56 15.37
N ASP A 227 -4.98 0.40 14.70
CA ASP A 227 -3.66 -0.20 14.52
C ASP A 227 -2.81 0.52 13.47
N PHE A 228 -1.51 0.51 13.72
CA PHE A 228 -0.47 0.97 12.82
C PHE A 228 0.54 -0.15 12.56
N LYS A 229 1.13 -0.15 11.37
CA LYS A 229 2.19 -1.08 10.98
C LYS A 229 3.26 -0.38 10.15
N TYR A 230 4.50 -0.82 10.29
CA TYR A 230 5.57 -0.44 9.37
C TYR A 230 5.39 -1.12 8.00
N LEU A 231 6.11 -0.64 6.99
CA LEU A 231 6.25 -1.35 5.71
C LEU A 231 7.16 -2.55 5.92
N GLU A 232 6.75 -3.75 5.50
CA GLU A 232 7.51 -4.99 5.76
C GLU A 232 8.93 -4.92 5.18
N ILE A 233 9.12 -4.15 4.11
CA ILE A 233 10.44 -3.92 3.50
C ILE A 233 11.36 -3.03 4.34
N ASP A 234 10.80 -2.29 5.31
CA ASP A 234 11.52 -1.35 6.18
C ASP A 234 11.65 -1.88 7.61
N LYS A 235 11.27 -3.15 7.88
CA LYS A 235 11.22 -3.71 9.24
C LYS A 235 12.54 -3.70 10.00
N ASP A 236 13.64 -3.77 9.26
CA ASP A 236 15.01 -3.84 9.78
C ASP A 236 15.64 -2.43 9.84
N GLU A 237 14.91 -1.38 9.46
CA GLU A 237 15.36 0.00 9.67
C GLU A 237 15.42 0.33 11.17
N GLU A 238 16.36 1.19 11.57
CA GLU A 238 16.54 1.57 12.98
C GLU A 238 15.30 2.25 13.57
N ASN A 239 14.56 3.00 12.75
CA ASN A 239 13.36 3.72 13.14
C ASN A 239 12.32 3.65 12.01
N PRO A 240 11.65 2.50 11.83
CA PRO A 240 10.72 2.32 10.72
C PRO A 240 9.52 3.25 10.90
N LYS A 241 9.03 3.78 9.78
CA LYS A 241 7.83 4.62 9.78
C LYS A 241 6.59 3.73 9.88
N TYR A 242 5.62 4.14 10.70
CA TYR A 242 4.39 3.40 10.95
C TYR A 242 3.20 4.07 10.28
N TYR A 243 2.27 3.27 9.77
CA TYR A 243 1.16 3.71 8.95
C TYR A 243 -0.14 3.04 9.35
N ILE A 244 -1.26 3.77 9.22
CA ILE A 244 -2.57 3.14 9.16
C ILE A 244 -2.70 2.34 7.87
N TYR A 245 -3.48 1.27 7.88
CA TYR A 245 -3.62 0.37 6.74
C TYR A 245 -5.04 -0.18 6.64
N ILE A 246 -5.35 -0.74 5.48
CA ILE A 246 -6.47 -1.68 5.30
C ILE A 246 -5.91 -3.01 4.81
N SER A 247 -6.52 -4.10 5.27
CA SER A 247 -6.18 -5.45 4.84
C SER A 247 -7.42 -6.10 4.24
N ARG A 248 -7.22 -7.10 3.39
CA ARG A 248 -8.33 -7.94 2.95
C ARG A 248 -8.64 -8.95 4.04
N ASN A 249 -9.90 -9.03 4.45
CA ASN A 249 -10.37 -10.19 5.19
C ASN A 249 -10.10 -11.44 4.34
N LYS A 250 -9.37 -12.39 4.91
CA LYS A 250 -9.12 -13.69 4.29
C LYS A 250 -10.41 -14.49 4.13
#